data_AF-A0AAJ1UG40-F1
#
_entry.id   AF-A0AAJ1UG40-F1
#
_cell.length_a   1.000
_cell.length_b   1.000
_cell.length_c   1.000
_cell.angle_alpha   90.00
_cell.angle_beta   90.00
_cell.angle_gamma   90.00
#
_symmetry.space_group_name_H-M   'P 1'
#
loop_
_entity.id
_entity.type
_entity.pdbx_description
1 polymer ?
#
loop_
_entity_poly.entity_id
_entity_poly.type
_entity_poly.pdbx_seq_one_letter_code
_entity_poly.pdbx_strand_id
1 'polypeptide(L)'
;MKGNLRERDALSPTGFYDQYYADSGLDQEIVGELLEHVADELRLPSGKLRPGDRFSKELSPGEADGWDSGYGVLIFELQSLARKRGIAVDRRVDSLDDYIRIMAGIY
;
A
#
# COMPACT_ATOMS: atom_id res chain seq x y z
N MET A 1 4.07 -5.41 19.78
CA MET A 1 2.98 -6.40 19.61
C MET A 1 2.75 -6.59 18.13
N LYS A 2 2.82 -7.83 17.60
CA LYS A 2 2.39 -8.12 16.22
C LYS A 2 0.87 -8.21 16.24
N GLY A 3 0.17 -7.11 15.98
CA GLY A 3 -1.28 -7.15 15.86
C GLY A 3 -1.65 -7.96 14.63
N ASN A 4 -2.29 -9.11 14.84
CA ASN A 4 -2.84 -9.92 13.75
C ASN A 4 -3.78 -9.03 12.92
N LEU A 5 -3.61 -9.00 11.60
CA LEU A 5 -4.45 -8.17 10.72
C LEU A 5 -5.95 -8.39 11.01
N ARG A 6 -6.33 -9.61 11.44
CA ARG A 6 -7.71 -9.97 11.81
C ARG A 6 -8.27 -9.23 13.02
N GLU A 7 -7.44 -8.85 13.99
CA GLU A 7 -7.85 -8.24 15.26
C GLU A 7 -7.87 -6.71 15.21
N ARG A 8 -7.39 -6.11 14.11
CA ARG A 8 -7.37 -4.65 13.96
C ARG A 8 -8.77 -4.11 13.68
N ASP A 9 -9.09 -3.01 14.35
CA ASP A 9 -10.27 -2.21 14.02
C ASP A 9 -10.18 -1.70 12.58
N ALA A 10 -11.30 -1.77 11.87
CA ALA A 10 -11.38 -1.24 10.52
C ALA A 10 -11.45 0.29 10.56
N LEU A 11 -10.63 0.95 9.75
CA LEU A 11 -10.75 2.37 9.46
C LEU A 11 -11.55 2.55 8.17
N SER A 12 -12.33 3.62 8.09
CA SER A 12 -12.84 4.09 6.80
C SER A 12 -11.69 4.69 5.98
N PRO A 13 -11.83 4.83 4.65
CA PRO A 13 -10.82 5.49 3.82
C PRO A 13 -10.49 6.91 4.33
N THR A 14 -11.52 7.69 4.67
CA THR A 14 -11.34 9.01 5.28
C THR A 14 -10.64 8.93 6.63
N GLY A 15 -11.02 7.99 7.50
CA GLY A 15 -10.37 7.82 8.80
C GLY A 15 -8.90 7.39 8.69
N PHE A 16 -8.56 6.57 7.69
CA PHE A 16 -7.18 6.22 7.38
C PHE A 16 -6.39 7.45 6.90
N TYR A 17 -6.94 8.22 5.97
CA TYR A 17 -6.30 9.44 5.48
C TYR A 17 -6.09 10.46 6.61
N ASP A 18 -7.15 10.77 7.37
CA ASP A 18 -7.10 11.73 8.46
C ASP A 18 -6.06 11.33 9.52
N GLN A 19 -5.95 10.03 9.80
CA GLN A 19 -5.04 9.51 10.82
C GLN A 19 -3.56 9.51 10.37
N TYR A 20 -3.27 9.31 9.09
CA TYR A 20 -1.90 9.05 8.64
C TYR A 20 -1.34 10.01 7.58
N TYR A 21 -2.20 10.70 6.84
CA TYR A 21 -1.84 11.49 5.66
C TYR A 21 -2.37 12.92 5.66
N ALA A 22 -3.16 13.35 6.65
CA ALA A 22 -3.72 14.71 6.73
C ALA A 22 -2.66 15.82 6.53
N ASP A 23 -1.50 15.68 7.16
CA ASP A 23 -0.39 16.65 7.08
C ASP A 23 0.68 16.28 6.03
N SER A 24 0.41 15.29 5.18
CA SER A 24 1.39 14.76 4.22
C SER A 24 1.50 15.58 2.93
N GLY A 25 0.52 16.43 2.64
CA GLY A 25 0.39 17.15 1.37
C GLY A 25 -0.03 16.26 0.19
N LEU A 26 -0.35 14.99 0.41
CA LEU A 26 -0.91 14.10 -0.60
C LEU A 26 -2.41 14.36 -0.77
N ASP A 27 -2.93 14.11 -1.97
CA ASP A 27 -4.36 14.19 -2.23
C ASP A 27 -5.12 13.00 -1.59
N GLN A 28 -6.25 13.29 -0.95
CA GLN A 28 -7.03 12.28 -0.24
C GLN A 28 -7.66 11.23 -1.15
N GLU A 29 -8.14 11.64 -2.33
CA GLU A 29 -8.72 10.74 -3.32
C GLU A 29 -7.65 9.78 -3.82
N ILE A 30 -6.46 10.30 -4.17
CA ILE A 30 -5.31 9.49 -4.61
C ILE A 30 -4.90 8.49 -3.52
N VAL A 31 -4.78 8.92 -2.26
CA VAL A 31 -4.41 8.00 -1.15
C VAL A 31 -5.49 6.92 -0.96
N GLY A 32 -6.77 7.28 -1.07
CA GLY A 32 -7.88 6.34 -0.97
C GLY A 32 -7.87 5.30 -2.09
N GLU A 33 -7.70 5.73 -3.34
CA GLU A 33 -7.62 4.84 -4.50
C GLU A 33 -6.43 3.88 -4.39
N LEU A 34 -5.25 4.38 -3.99
CA LEU A 34 -4.06 3.54 -3.80
C LEU A 34 -4.23 2.53 -2.66
N LEU A 35 -4.90 2.92 -1.57
CA LEU A 35 -5.19 2.03 -0.46
C LEU A 35 -6.11 0.88 -0.90
N GLU A 36 -7.20 1.19 -1.61
CA GLU A 36 -8.14 0.18 -2.11
C GLU A 36 -7.49 -0.71 -3.17
N HIS A 37 -6.68 -0.15 -4.07
CA HIS A 37 -5.94 -0.91 -5.07
C HIS A 37 -5.01 -1.95 -4.43
N VAL A 38 -4.23 -1.55 -3.42
CA VAL A 38 -3.36 -2.49 -2.68
C VAL A 38 -4.20 -3.54 -1.96
N ALA A 39 -5.32 -3.15 -1.36
CA ALA A 39 -6.20 -4.07 -0.65
C ALA A 39 -6.77 -5.15 -1.59
N ASP A 40 -7.25 -4.75 -2.76
CA ASP A 40 -7.81 -5.64 -3.77
C ASP A 40 -6.76 -6.61 -4.32
N GLU A 41 -5.58 -6.09 -4.69
CA GLU A 41 -4.49 -6.90 -5.26
C GLU A 41 -3.98 -7.94 -4.26
N LEU A 42 -3.86 -7.56 -2.98
CA LEU A 42 -3.45 -8.48 -1.91
C LEU A 42 -4.60 -9.32 -1.34
N ARG A 43 -5.84 -9.08 -1.79
CA ARG A 43 -7.08 -9.66 -1.25
C ARG A 43 -7.21 -9.49 0.26
N LEU A 44 -6.85 -8.30 0.75
CA LEU A 44 -6.92 -7.90 2.15
C LEU A 44 -8.01 -6.84 2.35
N PRO A 45 -8.61 -6.74 3.55
CA PRO A 45 -9.56 -5.68 3.83
C PRO A 45 -8.83 -4.34 3.99
N SER A 46 -9.12 -3.36 3.13
CA SER A 46 -8.47 -2.03 3.08
C SER A 46 -8.46 -1.33 4.45
N GLY A 47 -9.59 -1.35 5.16
CA GLY A 47 -9.71 -0.73 6.48
C GLY A 47 -8.79 -1.30 7.57
N LYS A 48 -8.17 -2.48 7.35
CA LYS A 48 -7.23 -3.09 8.33
C LYS A 48 -5.77 -2.83 8.00
N LEU A 49 -5.49 -2.32 6.81
CA LEU A 49 -4.16 -1.94 6.39
C LEU A 49 -3.70 -0.71 7.19
N ARG A 50 -2.40 -0.65 7.43
CA ARG A 50 -1.72 0.44 8.12
C ARG A 50 -0.47 0.83 7.35
N PRO A 51 -0.08 2.12 7.33
CA PRO A 51 1.07 2.57 6.54
C PRO A 51 2.36 1.79 6.84
N GLY A 52 2.57 1.42 8.11
CA GLY A 52 3.74 0.65 8.55
C GLY A 52 3.71 -0.86 8.26
N ASP A 53 2.66 -1.38 7.60
CA ASP A 53 2.60 -2.78 7.24
C ASP A 53 3.61 -3.09 6.12
N ARG A 54 4.50 -4.06 6.36
CA ARG A 54 5.47 -4.48 5.34
C ARG A 54 4.92 -5.59 4.47
N PHE A 55 5.17 -5.48 3.17
CA PHE A 55 4.83 -6.51 2.20
C PHE A 55 5.48 -7.86 2.52
N SER A 56 6.70 -7.83 3.03
CA SER A 56 7.47 -9.04 3.38
C SER A 56 6.99 -9.76 4.65
N LYS A 57 6.06 -9.19 5.42
CA LYS A 57 5.71 -9.75 6.73
C LYS A 57 4.27 -9.52 7.14
N GLU A 58 3.88 -8.27 7.39
CA GLU A 58 2.55 -7.97 7.90
C GLU A 58 1.46 -8.19 6.82
N LEU A 59 1.80 -7.99 5.54
CA LEU A 59 0.91 -8.23 4.40
C LEU A 59 1.23 -9.54 3.64
N SER A 60 2.23 -10.30 4.09
CA SER A 60 2.60 -11.55 3.44
C SER A 60 1.53 -12.62 3.71
N PRO A 61 1.13 -13.44 2.71
CA PRO A 61 0.08 -14.45 2.86
C PRO A 61 0.42 -15.62 3.82
N GLY A 62 1.58 -15.62 4.48
CA GLY A 62 2.04 -16.72 5.34
C GLY A 62 2.75 -17.82 4.55
N GLU A 63 2.95 -19.00 5.16
CA GLU A 63 3.72 -20.13 4.57
C GLU A 63 3.06 -20.79 3.34
N ALA A 64 1.85 -20.38 2.95
CA ALA A 64 1.19 -20.88 1.76
C ALA A 64 1.62 -20.05 0.53
N ASP A 65 2.50 -20.63 -0.29
CA ASP A 65 2.78 -20.30 -1.69
C ASP A 65 3.22 -18.84 -1.97
N GLY A 66 4.41 -18.53 -1.46
CA GLY A 66 5.04 -17.21 -1.41
C GLY A 66 5.53 -16.57 -2.71
N TRP A 67 4.85 -16.73 -3.84
CA TRP A 67 5.17 -16.00 -5.08
C TRP A 67 3.99 -15.33 -5.80
N ASP A 68 2.75 -15.66 -5.43
CA ASP A 68 1.53 -15.06 -6.03
C ASP A 68 0.73 -14.22 -5.02
N SER A 69 1.46 -13.43 -4.22
CA SER A 69 0.87 -12.62 -3.14
C SER A 69 0.29 -11.29 -3.61
N GLY A 70 0.17 -11.03 -4.92
CA GLY A 70 -0.20 -9.71 -5.49
C GLY A 70 0.90 -8.64 -5.41
N TYR A 71 1.87 -8.77 -4.49
CA TYR A 71 2.98 -7.81 -4.36
C TYR A 71 3.79 -7.61 -5.65
N GLY A 72 4.07 -8.69 -6.39
CA GLY A 72 4.79 -8.61 -7.65
C GLY A 72 4.08 -7.76 -8.71
N VAL A 73 2.74 -7.80 -8.71
CA VAL A 73 1.89 -6.99 -9.60
C VAL A 73 1.99 -5.52 -9.22
N LEU A 74 1.84 -5.18 -7.94
CA LEU A 74 1.97 -3.81 -7.44
C LEU A 74 3.31 -3.16 -7.82
N ILE A 75 4.41 -3.90 -7.68
CA ILE A 75 5.74 -3.40 -8.06
C ILE A 75 5.87 -3.23 -9.58
N PHE A 76 5.34 -4.18 -10.36
CA PHE A 76 5.37 -4.09 -11.82
C PHE A 76 4.58 -2.87 -12.33
N GLU A 77 3.40 -2.62 -11.79
CA GLU A 77 2.56 -1.48 -12.15
C GLU A 77 3.23 -0.15 -11.83
N LEU A 78 3.78 -0.02 -10.63
CA LEU A 78 4.53 1.16 -10.21
C LEU A 78 5.68 1.45 -11.17
N GLN A 79 6.52 0.44 -11.46
CA GLN A 79 7.65 0.59 -12.38
C GLN A 79 7.21 0.93 -13.80
N SER A 80 6.11 0.33 -14.27
CA SER A 80 5.54 0.60 -15.58
C SER A 80 5.03 2.04 -15.70
N LEU A 81 4.33 2.52 -14.68
CA LEU A 81 3.80 3.88 -14.65
C LEU A 81 4.93 4.92 -14.54
N ALA A 82 5.89 4.70 -13.63
CA ALA A 82 7.09 5.54 -13.49
C ALA A 82 7.83 5.67 -14.82
N ARG A 83 8.10 4.54 -15.49
CA ARG A 83 8.74 4.52 -16.81
C ARG A 83 7.95 5.29 -17.86
N LYS A 84 6.62 5.13 -17.89
CA LYS A 84 5.74 5.84 -18.82
C LYS A 84 5.78 7.36 -18.60
N ARG A 85 5.98 7.80 -17.35
CA ARG A 85 6.08 9.21 -16.96
C ARG A 85 7.51 9.78 -17.02
N GLY A 86 8.52 8.93 -17.29
CA GLY A 86 9.93 9.35 -17.28
C GLY A 86 10.47 9.66 -15.88
N ILE A 87 9.84 9.11 -14.84
CA ILE A 87 10.24 9.30 -13.44
C ILE A 87 11.15 8.15 -13.02
N ALA A 88 12.30 8.48 -12.43
CA ALA A 88 13.18 7.49 -11.84
C ALA A 88 12.67 7.12 -10.44
N VAL A 89 12.40 5.84 -10.20
CA VAL A 89 12.11 5.30 -8.86
C VAL A 89 13.35 4.56 -8.38
N ASP A 90 14.12 5.19 -7.50
CA ASP A 90 15.33 4.67 -6.88
C ASP A 90 15.09 4.12 -5.47
N ARG A 91 13.92 4.43 -4.89
CA ARG A 91 13.53 3.99 -3.55
C ARG A 91 12.95 2.58 -3.58
N ARG A 92 13.35 1.81 -2.56
CA ARG A 92 12.79 0.49 -2.28
C ARG A 92 11.38 0.64 -1.68
N VAL A 93 10.47 -0.20 -2.13
CA VAL A 93 9.10 -0.31 -1.57
C VAL A 93 9.12 -1.42 -0.52
N ASP A 94 9.12 -1.07 0.77
CA ASP A 94 9.11 -2.05 1.86
C ASP A 94 7.76 -2.12 2.59
N SER A 95 7.06 -0.98 2.65
CA SER A 95 5.81 -0.81 3.36
C SER A 95 4.71 -0.22 2.48
N LEU A 96 3.47 -0.29 2.97
CA LEU A 96 2.33 0.39 2.35
C LEU A 96 2.58 1.89 2.21
N ASP A 97 3.19 2.54 3.21
CA ASP A 97 3.52 3.97 3.14
C ASP A 97 4.48 4.28 1.99
N ASP A 98 5.52 3.47 1.81
CA ASP A 98 6.47 3.64 0.71
C ASP A 98 5.76 3.56 -0.64
N TYR A 99 4.88 2.56 -0.80
CA TYR A 99 4.11 2.39 -2.03
C TYR A 99 3.21 3.59 -2.31
N ILE A 100 2.39 4.01 -1.34
CA ILE A 100 1.45 5.14 -1.49
C ILE A 100 2.20 6.42 -1.85
N ARG A 101 3.29 6.74 -1.14
CA ARG A 101 4.05 7.96 -1.38
C ARG A 101 4.74 7.98 -2.74
N ILE A 102 5.31 6.85 -3.15
CA ILE A 102 5.97 6.75 -4.46
C ILE A 102 4.93 6.85 -5.58
N MET A 103 3.82 6.11 -5.49
CA MET A 103 2.75 6.14 -6.49
C MET A 103 2.11 7.51 -6.58
N ALA A 104 1.77 8.14 -5.46
CA ALA A 104 1.18 9.48 -5.45
C ALA A 104 2.12 10.54 -6.05
N GLY A 105 3.44 10.37 -5.96
CA GLY A 105 4.41 11.24 -6.63
C GLY A 105 4.55 11.01 -8.14
N ILE A 106 3.95 9.95 -8.69
CA ILE A 106 3.95 9.62 -10.13
C ILE A 106 2.69 10.14 -10.85
N TYR A 107 1.56 10.27 -10.13
CA TYR A 107 0.30 10.83 -10.66
C TYR A 107 0.43 12.31 -11.01
#